data_AF-A0A926F2M1-F1
#
_entry.id   AF-A0A926F2M1-F1
#
_cell.length_a   1.000
_cell.length_b   1.000
_cell.length_c   1.000
_cell.angle_alpha   90.00
_cell.angle_beta   90.00
_cell.angle_gamma   90.00
#
_symmetry.space_group_name_H-M   'P 1'
#
loop_
_entity.id
_entity.type
_entity.pdbx_description
1 polymer ?
#
loop_
_entity_poly.entity_id
_entity_poly.type
_entity_poly.pdbx_seq_one_letter_code
_entity_poly.pdbx_strand_id
1 'polypeptide(L)'
;MSENKQRDTFIFYRSFKESMNDLSDADKLIMYEAISDYSLDMKEPELTGFPKALFSLIRPVLDANTKRWQNGCKGGASSESLKGNQNARKRTKNEPDSNQKRTKNKANKDKDVDKDKNIDKEKIVKEKNISLSDRTEKFKEELTPFVEKYGKDMIFAFFDYWSEPDKTKTKMRCELQKTWSTAGRLRTWERRLSEKR
;
A
#
# COMPACT_ATOMS: atom_id res chain seq x y z
N MET A 1 -19.12 28.87 7.10
CA MET A 1 -19.20 28.56 5.66
C MET A 1 -18.00 27.71 5.31
N SER A 2 -18.20 26.46 4.91
CA SER A 2 -17.09 25.63 4.39
C SER A 2 -16.67 26.21 3.05
N GLU A 3 -15.44 26.73 2.96
CA GLU A 3 -14.83 27.06 1.67
C GLU A 3 -14.95 25.84 0.75
N ASN A 4 -15.57 26.05 -0.42
CA ASN A 4 -15.71 25.01 -1.42
C ASN A 4 -14.33 24.78 -2.02
N LYS A 5 -13.55 23.90 -1.40
CA LYS A 5 -12.14 23.70 -1.72
C LYS A 5 -12.06 22.99 -3.07
N GLN A 6 -11.75 23.74 -4.12
CA GLN A 6 -11.57 23.19 -5.46
C GLN A 6 -10.26 22.40 -5.54
N ARG A 7 -10.23 21.36 -6.38
CA ARG A 7 -9.07 20.52 -6.60
C ARG A 7 -8.35 20.98 -7.86
N ASP A 8 -7.11 21.46 -7.74
CA ASP A 8 -6.36 21.99 -8.89
C ASP A 8 -5.61 20.93 -9.72
N THR A 9 -5.45 19.72 -9.18
CA THR A 9 -4.64 18.67 -9.81
C THR A 9 -5.27 17.30 -9.67
N PHE A 10 -5.09 16.45 -10.68
CA PHE A 10 -5.44 15.04 -10.61
C PHE A 10 -4.33 14.16 -11.19
N ILE A 11 -4.40 12.86 -10.90
CA ILE A 11 -3.43 11.88 -11.38
C ILE A 11 -4.04 11.17 -12.58
N PHE A 12 -3.39 11.26 -13.72
CA PHE A 12 -3.74 10.50 -14.91
C PHE A 12 -2.75 9.35 -15.09
N TYR A 13 -3.23 8.10 -15.00
CA TYR A 13 -2.37 6.93 -15.11
C TYR A 13 -2.12 6.54 -16.56
N ARG A 14 -0.91 6.03 -16.85
CA ARG A 14 -0.56 5.48 -18.16
C ARG A 14 -1.51 4.37 -18.61
N SER A 15 -1.98 3.54 -17.68
CA SER A 15 -2.95 2.48 -17.98
C SER A 15 -4.24 3.04 -18.59
N PHE A 16 -4.70 4.22 -18.18
CA PHE A 16 -5.88 4.84 -18.77
C PHE A 16 -5.64 5.19 -20.24
N LYS A 17 -4.47 5.79 -20.55
CA LYS A 17 -4.07 6.07 -21.93
C LYS A 17 -4.08 4.79 -22.78
N GLU A 18 -3.45 3.75 -22.27
CA GLU A 18 -3.30 2.47 -22.97
C GLU A 18 -4.65 1.81 -23.24
N SER A 19 -5.54 1.77 -22.24
CA SER A 19 -6.89 1.20 -22.38
C SER A 19 -7.79 1.94 -23.38
N MET A 20 -7.43 3.17 -23.76
CA MET A 20 -8.17 4.00 -24.71
C MET A 20 -7.52 4.07 -26.10
N ASN A 21 -6.39 3.39 -26.34
CA ASN A 21 -5.65 3.52 -27.61
C ASN A 21 -6.46 3.05 -28.83
N ASP A 22 -7.29 2.03 -28.65
CA ASP A 22 -8.09 1.41 -29.72
C ASP A 22 -9.43 2.12 -29.98
N LEU A 23 -9.76 3.16 -29.20
CA LEU A 23 -10.96 3.98 -29.39
C LEU A 23 -10.82 4.94 -30.58
N SER A 24 -11.96 5.34 -31.14
CA SER A 24 -12.02 6.46 -32.09
C SER A 24 -11.55 7.76 -31.43
N ASP A 25 -11.08 8.74 -32.20
CA ASP A 25 -10.63 10.01 -31.63
C ASP A 25 -11.76 10.79 -30.93
N ALA A 26 -13.00 10.62 -31.42
CA ALA A 26 -14.20 11.16 -30.76
C ALA A 26 -14.44 10.51 -29.38
N ASP A 27 -14.40 9.18 -29.30
CA ASP A 27 -14.59 8.47 -28.03
C ASP A 27 -13.43 8.72 -27.05
N LYS A 28 -12.21 8.83 -27.57
CA LYS A 28 -11.04 9.22 -26.77
C LYS A 28 -11.27 10.59 -26.13
N LEU A 29 -11.70 11.58 -26.91
CA LEU A 29 -11.96 12.93 -26.40
C LEU A 29 -13.01 12.91 -25.29
N ILE A 30 -14.15 12.24 -25.54
CA ILE A 30 -15.22 12.05 -24.57
C ILE A 30 -14.67 11.43 -23.27
N MET A 31 -13.80 10.42 -23.37
CA MET A 31 -13.22 9.78 -22.20
C MET A 31 -12.20 10.67 -21.46
N TYR A 32 -11.39 11.47 -22.16
CA TYR A 32 -10.50 12.43 -21.50
C TYR A 32 -11.29 13.48 -20.73
N GLU A 33 -12.33 14.06 -21.34
CA GLU A 33 -13.23 15.03 -20.71
C GLU A 33 -13.94 14.40 -19.51
N ALA A 34 -14.48 13.19 -19.66
CA ALA A 34 -15.11 12.46 -18.57
C ALA A 34 -14.16 12.22 -17.39
N ILE A 35 -12.91 11.81 -17.64
CA ILE A 35 -11.93 11.57 -16.58
C ILE A 35 -11.52 12.89 -15.91
N SER A 36 -11.30 13.97 -16.66
CA SER A 36 -10.89 15.25 -16.10
C SER A 36 -12.02 15.89 -15.28
N ASP A 37 -13.22 16.00 -15.85
CA ASP A 37 -14.40 16.59 -15.21
C ASP A 37 -14.74 15.82 -13.92
N TYR A 38 -14.69 14.49 -13.97
CA TYR A 38 -14.92 13.66 -12.79
C TYR A 38 -13.83 13.84 -11.74
N SER A 39 -12.56 13.87 -12.15
CA SER A 39 -11.44 13.92 -11.21
C SER A 39 -11.29 15.26 -10.51
N LEU A 40 -11.60 16.36 -11.19
CA LEU A 40 -11.44 17.73 -10.71
C LEU A 40 -12.71 18.24 -10.02
N ASP A 41 -13.87 18.02 -10.64
CA ASP A 41 -15.13 18.65 -10.25
C ASP A 41 -16.18 17.64 -9.75
N MET A 42 -15.87 16.33 -9.73
CA MET A 42 -16.80 15.26 -9.34
C MET A 42 -18.10 15.25 -10.17
N LYS A 43 -18.02 15.73 -11.41
CA LYS A 43 -19.14 15.77 -12.35
C LYS A 43 -19.29 14.40 -13.03
N GLU A 44 -20.44 13.77 -12.83
CA GLU A 44 -20.75 12.48 -13.44
C GLU A 44 -20.90 12.64 -14.96
N PRO A 45 -20.15 11.89 -15.78
CA PRO A 45 -20.20 12.03 -17.22
C PRO A 45 -21.39 11.28 -17.82
N GLU A 46 -22.04 11.88 -18.80
CA GLU A 46 -23.13 11.24 -19.55
C GLU A 46 -22.56 10.43 -20.73
N LEU A 47 -22.13 9.21 -20.42
CA LEU A 47 -21.55 8.28 -21.39
C LEU A 47 -22.57 7.24 -21.87
N THR A 48 -22.44 6.83 -23.13
CA THR A 48 -23.21 5.72 -23.71
C THR A 48 -22.28 4.67 -24.31
N GLY A 49 -22.78 3.45 -24.53
CA GLY A 49 -22.03 2.37 -25.18
C GLY A 49 -20.74 1.96 -24.45
N PHE A 50 -19.68 1.72 -25.22
CA PHE A 50 -18.40 1.22 -24.70
C PHE A 50 -17.63 2.21 -23.81
N PRO A 51 -17.58 3.54 -24.11
CA PRO A 51 -17.02 4.54 -23.18
C PRO A 51 -17.60 4.46 -21.76
N LYS A 52 -18.91 4.24 -21.63
CA LYS A 52 -19.56 4.05 -20.33
C LYS A 52 -19.02 2.81 -19.59
N ALA A 53 -18.91 1.69 -20.29
CA ALA A 53 -18.35 0.46 -19.71
C ALA A 53 -16.89 0.67 -19.28
N LEU A 54 -16.08 1.30 -20.12
CA LEU A 54 -14.68 1.60 -19.79
C LEU A 54 -14.55 2.56 -18.60
N PHE A 55 -15.37 3.61 -18.55
CA PHE A 55 -15.41 4.53 -17.41
C PHE A 55 -15.81 3.84 -16.12
N SER A 56 -16.74 2.88 -16.17
CA SER A 56 -17.14 2.09 -14.99
C SER A 56 -15.98 1.29 -14.39
N LEU A 57 -15.01 0.87 -15.22
CA LEU A 57 -13.79 0.20 -14.78
C LEU A 57 -12.77 1.19 -14.19
N ILE A 58 -12.68 2.40 -14.73
CA ILE A 58 -11.73 3.43 -14.29
C ILE A 58 -12.21 4.14 -13.01
N ARG A 59 -13.53 4.31 -12.86
CA ARG A 59 -14.17 5.07 -11.78
C ARG A 59 -13.71 4.68 -10.36
N PRO A 60 -13.64 3.38 -9.98
CA PRO A 60 -13.18 3.01 -8.64
C PRO A 60 -11.77 3.53 -8.29
N VAL A 61 -10.89 3.63 -9.29
CA VAL A 61 -9.54 4.17 -9.13
C VAL A 61 -9.57 5.68 -8.87
N LEU A 62 -10.43 6.40 -9.59
CA LEU A 62 -10.65 7.84 -9.40
C LEU A 62 -11.27 8.12 -8.02
N ASP A 63 -12.26 7.34 -7.61
CA ASP A 63 -12.92 7.44 -6.30
C ASP A 63 -11.94 7.27 -5.15
N ALA A 64 -11.07 6.25 -5.22
CA ALA A 64 -10.02 6.02 -4.23
C ALA A 64 -9.06 7.22 -4.15
N ASN A 65 -8.70 7.82 -5.28
CA ASN A 65 -7.84 9.00 -5.34
C ASN A 65 -8.53 10.24 -4.73
N THR A 66 -9.79 10.49 -5.07
CA THR A 66 -10.59 11.57 -4.49
C THR A 66 -10.72 11.41 -2.98
N LYS A 67 -11.00 10.19 -2.49
CA LYS A 67 -11.07 9.91 -1.06
C LYS A 67 -9.76 10.19 -0.34
N ARG A 68 -8.62 9.85 -0.96
CA ARG A 68 -7.28 10.18 -0.43
C ARG A 68 -7.07 11.70 -0.35
N TRP A 69 -7.46 12.44 -1.39
CA TRP A 69 -7.38 13.91 -1.40
C TRP A 69 -8.27 14.53 -0.33
N GLN A 70 -9.54 14.11 -0.21
CA GLN A 70 -10.46 14.57 0.83
C GLN A 70 -9.90 14.34 2.25
N ASN A 71 -9.30 13.17 2.48
CA ASN A 71 -8.64 12.87 3.76
C ASN A 71 -7.42 13.77 3.99
N GLY A 72 -6.64 14.09 2.94
CA GLY A 72 -5.55 15.05 3.00
C GLY A 72 -6.03 16.46 3.36
N CYS A 73 -7.18 16.90 2.82
CA CYS A 73 -7.80 18.19 3.13
C CYS A 73 -8.26 18.30 4.59
N LYS A 74 -8.65 17.18 5.22
CA LYS A 74 -9.02 17.11 6.64
C LYS A 74 -7.80 17.17 7.58
N GLY A 75 -6.59 17.09 7.04
CA GLY A 75 -5.34 17.09 7.80
C GLY A 75 -5.03 15.73 8.44
N GLY A 76 -3.81 15.61 8.99
CA GLY A 76 -3.43 14.49 9.86
C GLY A 76 -4.11 14.55 11.23
N ALA A 77 -3.83 13.57 12.10
CA ALA A 77 -4.39 13.45 13.45
C ALA A 77 -4.50 14.81 14.17
N SER A 78 -5.69 15.09 14.74
CA SER A 78 -5.98 16.39 15.36
C SER A 78 -5.01 16.67 16.52
N SER A 79 -4.67 17.94 16.74
CA SER A 79 -3.85 18.34 17.89
C SER A 79 -4.45 17.91 19.23
N GLU A 80 -5.77 17.73 19.28
CA GLU A 80 -6.51 17.27 20.45
C GLU A 80 -6.27 15.77 20.73
N SER A 81 -6.24 14.92 19.70
CA SER A 81 -5.93 13.48 19.86
C SER A 81 -4.44 13.21 20.15
N LEU A 82 -3.60 14.24 20.06
CA LEU A 82 -2.18 14.22 20.39
C LEU A 82 -1.86 14.73 21.81
N LYS A 83 -2.87 15.11 22.62
CA LYS A 83 -2.68 15.44 24.05
C LYS A 83 -2.21 14.19 24.81
N GLY A 84 -0.90 14.11 25.04
CA GLY A 84 -0.24 13.06 25.84
C GLY A 84 0.97 12.41 25.16
N ASN A 85 1.09 12.51 23.83
CA ASN A 85 2.24 11.97 23.10
C ASN A 85 3.23 13.09 22.73
N GLN A 86 4.26 13.28 23.55
CA GLN A 86 5.32 14.28 23.30
C GLN A 86 6.10 14.03 21.99
N ASN A 87 6.17 12.79 21.50
CA ASN A 87 6.85 12.47 20.24
C ASN A 87 6.06 12.90 19.00
N ALA A 88 4.73 13.03 19.11
CA ALA A 88 3.87 13.51 18.01
C ALA A 88 3.74 15.05 17.96
N ARG A 89 4.13 15.75 19.03
CA ARG A 89 4.15 17.22 19.11
C ARG A 89 5.33 17.89 18.40
N LYS A 90 6.31 17.12 17.90
CA LYS A 90 7.39 17.66 17.05
C LYS A 90 6.85 17.98 15.66
N ARG A 91 5.99 19.00 15.55
CA ARG A 91 5.91 19.78 14.32
C ARG A 91 7.21 20.57 14.23
N THR A 92 8.04 20.32 13.23
CA THR A 92 9.06 21.28 12.81
C THR A 92 8.32 22.57 12.49
N LYS A 93 8.55 23.61 13.31
CA LYS A 93 8.04 24.96 13.09
C LYS A 93 8.89 25.65 12.02
N ASN A 94 8.88 25.09 10.81
CA ASN A 94 9.36 25.79 9.64
C ASN A 94 8.18 25.78 8.67
N GLU A 95 7.58 26.95 8.46
CA GLU A 95 6.97 27.24 7.17
C GLU A 95 7.97 26.81 6.09
N PRO A 96 7.57 26.06 5.05
CA PRO A 96 8.41 25.95 3.89
C PRO A 96 8.32 27.30 3.19
N ASP A 97 9.27 28.16 3.50
CA ASP A 97 9.69 29.17 2.56
C ASP A 97 10.02 28.45 1.24
N SER A 98 9.67 29.09 0.14
CA SER A 98 9.76 28.57 -1.21
C SER A 98 11.03 27.75 -1.48
N ASN A 99 10.87 26.62 -2.20
CA ASN A 99 11.89 25.70 -2.73
C ASN A 99 12.38 24.55 -1.82
N GLN A 100 11.59 23.46 -1.73
CA GLN A 100 12.15 22.13 -1.46
C GLN A 100 12.33 21.32 -2.74
N LYS A 101 13.60 21.05 -3.08
CA LYS A 101 14.03 20.11 -4.11
C LYS A 101 13.32 18.76 -3.93
N ARG A 102 12.54 18.40 -4.95
CA ARG A 102 12.15 17.06 -5.43
C ARG A 102 12.65 15.89 -4.57
N THR A 103 11.83 15.42 -3.64
CA THR A 103 11.95 14.06 -3.08
C THR A 103 11.56 13.07 -4.17
N LYS A 104 12.42 12.08 -4.48
CA LYS A 104 12.11 11.03 -5.45
C LYS A 104 10.91 10.22 -4.96
N ASN A 105 9.76 10.40 -5.61
CA ASN A 105 8.55 9.61 -5.39
C ASN A 105 8.85 8.12 -5.61
N LYS A 106 8.83 7.31 -4.55
CA LYS A 106 8.54 5.88 -4.70
C LYS A 106 7.06 5.76 -5.01
N ALA A 107 6.75 5.45 -6.27
CA ALA A 107 5.39 5.23 -6.76
C ALA A 107 4.71 4.14 -5.93
N ASN A 108 3.60 4.51 -5.29
CA ASN A 108 2.67 3.57 -4.69
C ASN A 108 1.89 2.94 -5.86
N LYS A 109 2.27 1.73 -6.29
CA LYS A 109 1.49 0.96 -7.25
C LYS A 109 0.29 0.37 -6.51
N ASP A 110 -0.86 1.03 -6.65
CA ASP A 110 -2.16 0.45 -6.34
C ASP A 110 -2.39 -0.72 -7.32
N LYS A 111 -2.79 -1.88 -6.76
CA LYS A 111 -3.11 -3.10 -7.50
C LYS A 111 -4.57 -3.04 -7.96
N ASP A 112 -4.79 -2.98 -9.26
CA ASP A 112 -6.04 -3.41 -9.90
C ASP A 112 -5.96 -4.91 -10.20
N VAL A 113 -7.03 -5.65 -9.91
CA VAL A 113 -7.21 -7.07 -10.21
C VAL A 113 -8.52 -7.26 -10.97
N ASP A 114 -8.43 -7.56 -12.26
CA ASP A 114 -9.20 -8.55 -13.04
C ASP A 114 -8.70 -8.42 -14.51
N LYS A 115 -8.51 -9.43 -15.36
CA LYS A 115 -8.92 -10.83 -15.39
C LYS A 115 -8.15 -11.55 -16.52
N ASP A 116 -8.01 -12.86 -16.40
CA ASP A 116 -7.78 -13.90 -17.43
C ASP A 116 -6.85 -13.64 -18.64
N LYS A 117 -5.85 -14.51 -18.78
CA LYS A 117 -5.68 -15.29 -20.01
C LYS A 117 -4.74 -16.48 -19.84
N ASN A 118 -5.21 -17.59 -20.39
CA ASN A 118 -4.54 -18.86 -20.56
C ASN A 118 -3.45 -18.75 -21.65
N ILE A 119 -2.49 -19.68 -21.61
CA ILE A 119 -1.48 -20.06 -22.63
C ILE A 119 -0.10 -19.36 -22.55
N ASP A 120 0.79 -20.08 -21.86
CA ASP A 120 2.18 -20.42 -22.21
C ASP A 120 3.14 -19.32 -22.69
N LYS A 121 4.05 -18.96 -21.77
CA LYS A 121 5.51 -19.00 -22.01
C LYS A 121 6.25 -18.87 -20.68
N GLU A 122 6.70 -20.03 -20.23
CA GLU A 122 7.55 -20.26 -19.07
C GLU A 122 8.83 -19.39 -19.09
N LYS A 123 9.18 -18.84 -17.92
CA LYS A 123 10.53 -18.78 -17.30
C LYS A 123 11.00 -17.46 -16.67
N ILE A 124 10.28 -16.33 -16.71
CA ILE A 124 10.83 -15.07 -16.14
C ILE A 124 9.81 -14.20 -15.40
N VAL A 125 8.95 -14.75 -14.52
CA VAL A 125 8.16 -13.94 -13.57
C VAL A 125 7.86 -14.74 -12.29
N LYS A 126 8.69 -14.64 -11.24
CA LYS A 126 8.41 -15.24 -9.92
C LYS A 126 8.70 -14.32 -8.73
N GLU A 127 8.51 -13.02 -8.89
CA GLU A 127 8.55 -12.11 -7.72
C GLU A 127 7.38 -11.13 -7.75
N LYS A 128 6.43 -11.32 -6.82
CA LYS A 128 5.59 -10.31 -6.13
C LYS A 128 4.09 -10.63 -6.00
N ASN A 129 3.76 -11.88 -5.69
CA ASN A 129 2.66 -12.20 -4.76
C ASN A 129 3.04 -13.47 -4.00
N ILE A 130 4.02 -13.34 -3.09
CA ILE A 130 4.41 -14.42 -2.19
C ILE A 130 3.26 -14.59 -1.18
N SER A 131 2.65 -15.77 -1.14
CA SER A 131 1.54 -16.10 -0.22
C SER A 131 1.99 -15.93 1.24
N LEU A 132 1.03 -15.80 2.18
CA LEU A 132 1.37 -15.91 3.61
C LEU A 132 2.08 -17.23 3.89
N SER A 133 1.66 -18.32 3.23
CA SER A 133 2.30 -19.64 3.34
C SER A 133 3.76 -19.61 2.91
N ASP A 134 4.06 -19.12 1.72
CA ASP A 134 5.43 -19.02 1.21
C ASP A 134 6.33 -18.14 2.10
N ARG A 135 5.77 -17.06 2.69
CA ARG A 135 6.51 -16.23 3.66
C ARG A 135 6.76 -16.95 4.97
N THR A 136 5.80 -17.74 5.46
CA THR A 136 6.00 -18.57 6.65
C THR A 136 7.04 -19.66 6.41
N GLU A 137 7.07 -20.27 5.22
CA GLU A 137 8.08 -21.27 4.85
C GLU A 137 9.47 -20.65 4.79
N LYS A 138 9.62 -19.49 4.13
CA LYS A 138 10.89 -18.78 4.09
C LYS A 138 11.40 -18.40 5.49
N PHE A 139 10.49 -18.00 6.38
CA PHE A 139 10.85 -17.68 7.77
C PHE A 139 11.34 -18.93 8.52
N LYS A 140 10.74 -20.10 8.26
CA LYS A 140 11.21 -21.38 8.82
C LYS A 140 12.60 -21.77 8.30
N GLU A 141 12.86 -21.57 7.00
CA GLU A 141 14.19 -21.80 6.41
C GLU A 141 15.25 -20.91 7.06
N GLU A 142 14.93 -19.62 7.28
CA GLU A 142 15.83 -18.67 7.94
C GLU A 142 16.19 -19.10 9.38
N LEU A 143 15.28 -19.80 10.07
CA LEU A 143 15.50 -20.31 11.42
C LEU A 143 16.28 -21.62 11.47
N THR A 144 16.36 -22.36 10.36
CA THR A 144 17.00 -23.68 10.31
C THR A 144 18.46 -23.68 10.82
N PRO A 145 19.34 -22.73 10.44
CA PRO A 145 20.71 -22.67 10.95
C PRO A 145 20.82 -22.42 12.45
N PHE A 146 19.76 -21.87 13.08
CA PHE A 146 19.76 -21.53 14.50
C PHE A 146 19.32 -22.70 15.39
N VAL A 147 18.77 -23.76 14.80
CA VAL A 147 18.32 -24.97 15.51
C VAL A 147 19.48 -25.66 16.23
N GLU A 148 20.65 -25.72 15.60
CA GLU A 148 21.84 -26.34 16.20
C GLU A 148 22.32 -25.58 17.44
N LYS A 149 22.20 -24.25 17.43
CA LYS A 149 22.68 -23.39 18.52
C LYS A 149 21.71 -23.30 19.71
N TYR A 150 20.42 -23.13 19.45
CA TYR A 150 19.42 -22.80 20.48
C TYR A 150 18.52 -23.98 20.87
N GLY A 151 18.58 -25.09 20.13
CA GLY A 151 17.72 -26.25 20.33
C GLY A 151 16.36 -26.11 19.65
N LYS A 152 15.80 -27.25 19.24
CA LYS A 152 14.54 -27.34 18.48
C LYS A 152 13.38 -26.66 19.21
N ASP A 153 13.19 -26.95 20.50
CA ASP A 153 12.02 -26.49 21.25
C ASP A 153 11.96 -24.97 21.37
N MET A 154 13.11 -24.32 21.58
CA MET A 154 13.22 -22.87 21.64
C MET A 154 12.90 -22.23 20.29
N ILE A 155 13.45 -22.78 19.21
CA ILE A 155 13.21 -22.29 17.85
C ILE A 155 11.76 -22.50 17.41
N PHE A 156 11.14 -23.63 17.76
CA PHE A 156 9.72 -23.88 17.49
C PHE A 156 8.83 -22.88 18.21
N ALA A 157 9.03 -22.69 19.51
CA ALA A 157 8.28 -21.69 20.25
C ALA A 157 8.50 -20.26 19.69
N PHE A 158 9.73 -19.95 19.25
CA PHE A 158 10.07 -18.67 18.63
C PHE A 158 9.32 -18.48 17.33
N PHE A 159 9.33 -19.51 16.48
CA PHE A 159 8.61 -19.51 15.22
C PHE A 159 7.12 -19.27 15.45
N ASP A 160 6.46 -20.09 16.28
CA ASP A 160 5.01 -20.01 16.53
C ASP A 160 4.57 -18.61 16.97
N TYR A 161 5.31 -17.99 17.88
CA TYR A 161 5.01 -16.64 18.36
C TYR A 161 5.20 -15.57 17.28
N TRP A 162 6.25 -15.67 16.45
CA TRP A 162 6.59 -14.64 15.48
C TRP A 162 5.93 -14.82 14.11
N SER A 163 5.48 -16.04 13.79
CA SER A 163 4.66 -16.36 12.62
C SER A 163 3.16 -16.18 12.87
N GLU A 164 2.75 -15.85 14.11
CA GLU A 164 1.35 -15.59 14.45
C GLU A 164 0.77 -14.52 13.49
N PRO A 165 -0.33 -14.83 12.78
CA PRO A 165 -0.92 -13.90 11.83
C PRO A 165 -1.59 -12.73 12.55
N ASP A 166 -1.61 -11.58 11.89
CA ASP A 166 -2.34 -10.42 12.37
C ASP A 166 -3.87 -10.60 12.28
N LYS A 167 -4.64 -9.66 12.83
CA LYS A 167 -6.12 -9.73 12.82
C LYS A 167 -6.71 -9.88 11.41
N THR A 168 -6.03 -9.34 10.40
CA THR A 168 -6.46 -9.42 8.99
C THR A 168 -5.92 -10.67 8.27
N LYS A 169 -5.10 -11.50 8.93
CA LYS A 169 -4.42 -12.67 8.38
C LYS A 169 -3.58 -12.39 7.13
N THR A 170 -3.04 -11.19 7.03
CA THR A 170 -2.21 -10.76 5.89
C THR A 170 -0.73 -10.71 6.21
N LYS A 171 -0.35 -10.55 7.49
CA LYS A 171 1.04 -10.40 7.91
C LYS A 171 1.35 -11.23 9.15
N MET A 172 2.60 -11.67 9.28
CA MET A 172 3.10 -12.30 10.51
C MET A 172 3.51 -11.24 11.54
N ARG A 173 3.52 -11.61 12.82
CA ARG A 173 3.90 -10.72 13.93
C ARG A 173 5.28 -10.08 13.75
N CYS A 174 6.24 -10.78 13.15
CA CYS A 174 7.58 -10.26 12.85
C CYS A 174 7.56 -9.11 11.82
N GLU A 175 6.67 -9.16 10.82
CA GLU A 175 6.54 -8.17 9.76
C GLU A 175 5.87 -6.86 10.22
N LEU A 176 5.17 -6.90 11.36
CA LEU A 176 4.57 -5.73 11.98
C LEU A 176 5.59 -4.87 12.74
N GLN A 177 6.78 -5.40 13.00
CA GLN A 177 7.82 -4.65 13.71
C GLN A 177 8.45 -3.59 12.79
N LYS A 178 8.65 -2.38 13.32
CA LYS A 178 9.34 -1.28 12.59
C LYS A 178 10.76 -1.69 12.17
N THR A 179 11.40 -2.53 12.98
CA THR A 179 12.73 -3.08 12.74
C THR A 179 12.73 -4.54 13.18
N TRP A 180 13.36 -5.40 12.38
CA TRP A 180 13.43 -6.83 12.63
C TRP A 180 14.86 -7.35 12.51
N SER A 181 15.25 -8.21 13.44
CA SER A 181 16.51 -8.97 13.40
C SER A 181 16.29 -10.30 14.09
N THR A 182 16.30 -11.39 13.31
CA THR A 182 16.08 -12.76 13.78
C THR A 182 17.11 -13.13 14.86
N ALA A 183 18.40 -12.91 14.60
CA ALA A 183 19.48 -13.21 15.56
C ALA A 183 19.40 -12.39 16.86
N GLY A 184 18.99 -11.12 16.80
CA GLY A 184 18.83 -10.28 18.00
C GLY A 184 17.65 -10.72 18.88
N ARG A 185 16.53 -11.10 18.24
CA ARG A 185 15.34 -11.59 18.93
C ARG A 185 15.57 -12.97 19.54
N LEU A 186 16.27 -13.87 18.85
CA LEU A 186 16.66 -15.17 19.37
C LEU A 186 17.51 -15.07 20.62
N ARG A 187 18.57 -14.22 20.62
CA ARG A 187 19.39 -13.96 21.83
C ARG A 187 18.56 -13.45 23.01
N THR A 188 17.58 -12.59 22.75
CA THR A 188 16.70 -12.06 23.80
C THR A 188 15.77 -13.15 24.35
N TRP A 189 15.28 -14.02 23.49
CA TRP A 189 14.43 -15.16 23.86
C TRP A 189 15.19 -16.20 24.68
N GLU A 190 16.42 -16.52 24.28
CA GLU A 190 17.31 -17.43 25.02
C GLU A 190 17.53 -16.92 26.45
N ARG A 191 17.91 -15.64 26.60
CA ARG A 191 18.14 -15.03 27.92
C ARG A 191 16.90 -15.11 28.83
N ARG A 192 15.70 -14.90 28.27
CA ARG A 192 14.43 -14.98 29.04
C ARG A 192 14.10 -16.40 29.49
N LEU A 193 14.53 -17.41 28.74
CA LEU A 193 14.36 -18.81 29.12
C LEU A 193 15.38 -19.23 30.19
N SER A 194 16.63 -18.77 30.07
CA SER A 194 17.66 -19.04 31.08
C SER A 194 17.38 -18.35 32.42
N GLU A 195 16.78 -17.16 32.42
CA GLU A 195 16.39 -16.44 33.65
C GLU A 195 15.20 -17.08 34.38
N LYS A 196 14.45 -17.97 33.72
CA LYS A 196 13.29 -18.66 34.29
C LYS A 196 13.60 -20.08 34.80
N ARG A 197 14.85 -20.53 34.67
CA ARG A 197 15.30 -21.88 35.03
C ARG A 197 16.09 -21.83 36.32
#